data_AF-A0A075GTI5-F1
#
_entry.id   AF-A0A075GTI5-F1
#
_cell.length_a   1.000
_cell.length_b   1.000
_cell.length_c   1.000
_cell.angle_alpha   90.00
_cell.angle_beta   90.00
_cell.angle_gamma   90.00
#
_symmetry.space_group_name_H-M   'P 1'
#
loop_
_entity.id
_entity.type
_entity.pdbx_description
1 polymer ?
#
loop_
_entity_poly.entity_id
_entity_poly.type
_entity_poly.pdbx_seq_one_letter_code
_entity_poly.pdbx_strand_id
1 'polypeptide(L)'
;MDVLDELFGTGGDSNPFMMLIWFLPILLFVFYGQRIQLIITSRDIKKDMAKLEQFRNDSRNELIDYVKQKLSPNGDPTQKLDRFFDYFTVMPVDIDPNGIIPKIHHLVRSRDDTTRKQVKSMFSEINTLEVTKVQNLLEIVTTLQLLHKVVRHLFLTAKKQNNYPLILPLQMLLPFIMEQAEALKDAISAFKKGQPIGDGIGPLVVGEMMLDTKKQNAEFETVYSESEFDGRKLILLKAEGPYATVGRPGEATESIVEKLKPDAIIMIDAALKLEGEDSGSVAQGFGAAIGGIGTDRFKIEAIAVKYDIPIFAIVVRQSVKEAITLMTKEISDQAENVKSQVYEMITDNSNPNQTVLVIGVGNTLGVAQ
;
A
#
# COMPACT_ATOMS: atom_id res chain seq x y z
N MET A 1 53.14 4.08 -30.22
CA MET A 1 53.17 5.49 -29.77
C MET A 1 52.24 6.32 -30.64
N ASP A 2 52.14 6.06 -31.94
CA ASP A 2 51.32 6.82 -32.90
C ASP A 2 49.81 6.92 -32.62
N VAL A 3 49.16 5.91 -32.04
CA VAL A 3 47.69 5.95 -31.80
C VAL A 3 47.32 6.89 -30.64
N LEU A 4 48.24 7.09 -29.69
CA LEU A 4 48.04 8.06 -28.60
C LEU A 4 48.32 9.48 -29.09
N ASP A 5 49.30 9.66 -29.98
CA ASP A 5 49.63 10.99 -30.51
C ASP A 5 48.53 11.55 -31.44
N GLU A 6 47.84 10.68 -32.18
CA GLU A 6 46.73 11.07 -33.06
C GLU A 6 45.43 11.36 -32.29
N LEU A 7 45.17 10.66 -31.17
CA LEU A 7 43.98 10.89 -30.34
C LEU A 7 44.06 12.19 -29.52
N PHE A 8 45.27 12.65 -29.17
CA PHE A 8 45.51 13.84 -28.36
C PHE A 8 45.99 15.06 -29.14
N GLY A 9 46.08 14.97 -30.48
CA GLY A 9 46.45 16.10 -31.34
C GLY A 9 47.86 16.62 -31.07
N THR A 10 48.83 15.74 -30.81
CA THR A 10 50.23 16.09 -30.56
C THR A 10 51.06 16.01 -31.84
N GLY A 11 50.68 16.79 -32.85
CA GLY A 11 51.52 17.04 -34.00
C GLY A 11 52.66 18.01 -33.64
N GLY A 12 53.86 17.49 -33.41
CA GLY A 12 55.17 18.17 -33.54
C GLY A 12 55.54 19.35 -32.62
N ASP A 13 54.56 20.11 -32.10
CA ASP A 13 54.78 21.38 -31.37
C ASP A 13 53.85 21.50 -30.13
N SER A 14 53.45 20.38 -29.53
CA SER A 14 52.63 20.39 -28.32
C SER A 14 53.46 20.78 -27.09
N ASN A 15 53.37 22.06 -26.71
CA ASN A 15 53.98 22.57 -25.48
C ASN A 15 53.53 21.73 -24.27
N PRO A 16 54.44 21.06 -23.54
CA PRO A 16 54.10 20.22 -22.38
C PRO A 16 53.28 20.96 -21.31
N PHE A 17 53.43 22.29 -21.21
CA PHE A 17 52.61 23.13 -20.34
C PHE A 17 51.14 23.21 -20.79
N MET A 18 50.86 23.24 -22.09
CA MET A 18 49.50 23.24 -22.63
C MET A 18 48.80 21.90 -22.38
N MET A 19 49.52 20.79 -22.52
CA MET A 19 49.02 19.45 -22.18
C MET A 19 48.66 19.38 -20.69
N LEU A 20 49.53 19.88 -19.80
CA LEU A 20 49.29 19.89 -18.36
C LEU A 20 48.06 20.74 -17.98
N ILE A 21 47.85 21.88 -18.63
CA ILE A 21 46.66 22.73 -18.45
C ILE A 21 45.37 22.00 -18.88
N TRP A 22 45.42 21.18 -19.93
CA TRP A 22 44.27 20.37 -20.38
C TRP A 22 43.98 19.16 -19.47
N PHE A 23 45.01 18.55 -18.88
CA PHE A 23 44.83 17.42 -17.96
C PHE A 23 44.52 17.84 -16.52
N LEU A 24 44.88 19.05 -16.09
CA LEU A 24 44.62 19.53 -14.73
C LEU A 24 43.13 19.46 -14.32
N PRO A 25 42.15 19.89 -15.15
CA PRO A 25 40.73 19.76 -14.83
C PRO A 25 40.28 18.31 -14.71
N ILE A 26 40.77 17.42 -15.58
CA ILE A 26 40.45 15.98 -15.55
C ILE A 26 40.99 15.37 -14.27
N LEU A 27 42.23 15.69 -13.90
CA LEU A 27 42.88 15.17 -12.70
C LEU A 27 42.17 15.67 -11.44
N LEU A 28 41.80 16.96 -11.39
CA LEU A 28 40.96 17.51 -10.33
C LEU A 28 39.59 16.82 -10.28
N PHE A 29 38.97 16.52 -11.42
CA PHE A 29 37.68 15.84 -11.46
C PHE A 29 37.78 14.36 -11.04
N VAL A 30 38.87 13.67 -11.34
CA VAL A 30 39.09 12.29 -10.91
C VAL A 30 39.30 12.20 -9.39
N PHE A 31 40.09 13.10 -8.81
CA PHE A 31 40.39 13.07 -7.36
C PHE A 31 39.33 13.76 -6.50
N TYR A 32 38.67 14.81 -6.99
CA TYR A 32 37.70 15.60 -6.24
C TYR A 32 36.27 15.50 -6.76
N GLY A 33 36.04 14.95 -7.96
CA GLY A 33 34.71 14.85 -8.56
C GLY A 33 33.74 14.08 -7.69
N GLN A 34 34.17 12.98 -7.07
CA GLN A 34 33.33 12.23 -6.12
C GLN A 34 32.91 13.07 -4.91
N ARG A 35 33.79 13.94 -4.39
CA ARG A 35 33.47 14.85 -3.28
C ARG A 35 32.52 15.95 -3.73
N ILE A 36 32.73 16.50 -4.92
CA ILE A 36 31.86 17.53 -5.50
C ILE A 36 30.46 16.94 -5.76
N GLN A 37 30.37 15.77 -6.38
CA GLN A 37 29.12 15.05 -6.62
C GLN A 37 28.41 14.72 -5.31
N LEU A 38 29.14 14.26 -4.29
CA LEU A 38 28.56 14.02 -2.96
C LEU A 38 27.95 15.29 -2.37
N ILE A 39 28.62 16.44 -2.48
CA ILE A 39 28.09 17.73 -1.98
C ILE A 39 26.81 18.11 -2.73
N ILE A 40 26.81 18.02 -4.06
CA ILE A 40 25.66 18.38 -4.89
C ILE A 40 24.47 17.46 -4.58
N THR A 41 24.64 16.14 -4.74
CA THR A 41 23.59 15.15 -4.43
C THR A 41 23.11 15.28 -2.99
N SER A 42 24.01 15.56 -2.03
CA SER A 42 23.61 15.75 -0.63
C SER A 42 22.70 16.94 -0.42
N ARG A 43 22.84 18.02 -1.21
CA ARG A 43 21.97 19.20 -1.09
C ARG A 43 20.55 18.88 -1.54
N ASP A 44 20.41 18.16 -2.65
CA ASP A 44 19.11 17.77 -3.18
C ASP A 44 18.40 16.81 -2.23
N ILE A 45 19.09 15.76 -1.76
CA ILE A 45 18.53 14.82 -0.79
C ILE A 45 18.15 15.52 0.52
N LYS A 46 18.94 16.51 0.97
CA LYS A 46 18.62 17.27 2.18
C LYS A 46 17.31 18.07 2.04
N LYS A 47 17.00 18.58 0.84
CA LYS A 47 15.75 19.30 0.57
C LYS A 47 14.54 18.36 0.69
N ASP A 48 14.61 17.19 0.08
CA ASP A 48 13.51 16.23 0.14
C ASP A 48 13.39 15.57 1.52
N MET A 49 14.50 15.34 2.22
CA MET A 49 14.48 14.94 3.64
C MET A 49 13.76 15.98 4.52
N ALA A 50 13.97 17.28 4.28
CA ALA A 50 13.26 18.33 5.00
C ALA A 50 11.75 18.34 4.68
N LYS A 51 11.37 18.06 3.43
CA LYS A 51 9.97 17.85 3.06
C LYS A 51 9.35 16.64 3.75
N LEU A 52 10.05 15.50 3.82
CA LEU A 52 9.58 14.32 4.54
C LEU A 52 9.36 14.61 6.03
N GLU A 53 10.28 15.35 6.64
CA GLU A 53 10.13 15.81 8.02
C GLU A 53 8.89 16.72 8.19
N GLN A 54 8.66 17.63 7.24
CA GLN A 54 7.46 18.47 7.22
C GLN A 54 6.19 17.62 7.09
N PHE A 55 6.10 16.72 6.11
CA PHE A 55 4.94 15.85 5.92
C PHE A 55 4.62 15.05 7.19
N ARG A 56 5.63 14.45 7.81
CA ARG A 56 5.48 13.76 9.09
C ARG A 56 4.89 14.69 10.17
N ASN A 57 5.49 15.87 10.35
CA ASN A 57 5.08 16.79 11.42
C ASN A 57 3.66 17.30 11.20
N ASP A 58 3.31 17.65 9.97
CA ASP A 58 2.00 18.13 9.59
C ASP A 58 0.95 17.03 9.78
N SER A 59 1.17 15.82 9.27
CA SER A 59 0.25 14.68 9.45
C SER A 59 0.10 14.27 10.92
N ARG A 60 1.19 14.32 11.70
CA ARG A 60 1.14 14.08 13.15
C ARG A 60 0.24 15.10 13.85
N ASN A 61 0.44 16.38 13.57
CA ASN A 61 -0.35 17.46 14.18
C ASN A 61 -1.81 17.35 13.77
N GLU A 62 -2.09 17.06 12.50
CA GLU A 62 -3.45 16.85 12.01
C GLU A 62 -4.18 15.68 12.70
N LEU A 63 -3.49 14.58 12.99
CA LEU A 63 -4.05 13.46 13.75
C LEU A 63 -4.34 13.85 15.20
N ILE A 64 -3.40 14.53 15.86
CA ILE A 64 -3.59 14.99 17.24
C ILE A 64 -4.77 15.96 17.33
N ASP A 65 -4.83 16.92 16.41
CA ASP A 65 -5.92 17.90 16.34
C ASP A 65 -7.26 17.22 16.05
N TYR A 66 -7.27 16.25 15.14
CA TYR A 66 -8.46 15.45 14.85
C TYR A 66 -8.99 14.75 16.10
N VAL A 67 -8.12 14.06 16.85
CA VAL A 67 -8.50 13.36 18.08
C VAL A 67 -8.98 14.36 19.14
N LYS A 68 -8.23 15.44 19.39
CA LYS A 68 -8.54 16.43 20.42
C LYS A 68 -9.85 17.17 20.15
N GLN A 69 -10.08 17.60 18.91
CA GLN A 69 -11.21 18.46 18.57
C GLN A 69 -12.49 17.69 18.25
N LYS A 70 -12.39 16.47 17.71
CA LYS A 70 -13.58 15.71 17.25
C LYS A 70 -13.96 14.52 18.11
N LEU A 71 -13.04 13.94 18.89
CA LEU A 71 -13.25 12.65 19.54
C LEU A 71 -13.24 12.69 21.07
N SER A 72 -13.12 13.86 21.70
CA SER A 72 -13.22 14.06 23.16
C SER A 72 -12.45 13.01 23.99
N PRO A 73 -11.12 12.91 23.85
CA PRO A 73 -10.31 11.92 24.55
C PRO A 73 -10.30 12.14 26.07
N ASN A 74 -10.03 11.06 26.81
CA ASN A 74 -9.82 11.07 28.26
C ASN A 74 -8.48 11.72 28.60
N GLY A 75 -8.42 13.05 28.56
CA GLY A 75 -7.21 13.84 28.76
C GLY A 75 -6.42 14.10 27.47
N ASP A 76 -5.16 14.52 27.59
CA ASP A 76 -4.33 14.83 26.43
C ASP A 76 -3.79 13.54 25.77
N PRO A 77 -4.20 13.21 24.52
CA PRO A 77 -3.75 12.01 23.83
C PRO A 77 -2.31 12.11 23.31
N THR A 78 -1.69 13.30 23.30
CA THR A 78 -0.44 13.61 22.57
C THR A 78 0.69 12.64 22.91
N GLN A 79 1.02 12.46 24.20
CA GLN A 79 2.11 11.56 24.61
C GLN A 79 1.83 10.08 24.32
N LYS A 80 0.55 9.69 24.28
CA LYS A 80 0.17 8.31 23.94
C LYS A 80 0.26 8.09 22.43
N LEU A 81 -0.16 9.08 21.64
CA LEU A 81 0.00 9.11 20.19
C LEU A 81 1.48 9.07 19.78
N ASP A 82 2.33 9.85 20.44
CA ASP A 82 3.77 9.88 20.17
C ASP A 82 4.45 8.53 20.37
N ARG A 83 4.06 7.81 21.43
CA ARG A 83 4.59 6.46 21.67
C ARG A 83 4.26 5.48 20.55
N PHE A 84 3.08 5.58 19.93
CA PHE A 84 2.72 4.71 18.80
C PHE A 84 3.63 4.94 17.59
N PHE A 85 4.01 6.18 17.29
CA PHE A 85 4.85 6.50 16.12
C PHE A 85 6.25 5.87 16.19
N ASP A 86 6.68 5.48 17.39
CA ASP A 86 7.97 4.82 17.62
C ASP A 86 7.84 3.31 17.86
N TYR A 87 6.64 2.74 17.74
CA TYR A 87 6.48 1.29 17.77
C TYR A 87 7.19 0.65 16.57
N PHE A 88 7.91 -0.43 16.84
CA PHE A 88 8.56 -1.24 15.82
C PHE A 88 8.03 -2.67 15.91
N THR A 89 8.03 -3.35 14.76
CA THR A 89 7.64 -4.76 14.67
C THR A 89 8.89 -5.58 14.40
N VAL A 90 9.13 -6.60 15.23
CA VAL A 90 10.20 -7.57 15.01
C VAL A 90 9.61 -8.74 14.25
N MET A 91 10.11 -8.98 13.04
CA MET A 91 9.63 -10.10 12.22
C MET A 91 10.05 -11.45 12.84
N PRO A 92 9.22 -12.49 12.73
CA PRO A 92 9.60 -13.84 13.13
C PRO A 92 10.85 -14.32 12.39
N VAL A 93 11.59 -15.24 13.01
CA VAL A 93 12.75 -15.90 12.38
C VAL A 93 12.30 -16.58 11.09
N ASP A 94 13.02 -16.32 10.01
CA ASP A 94 12.74 -16.76 8.64
C ASP A 94 13.31 -18.15 8.29
N ILE A 95 14.18 -18.67 9.14
CA ILE A 95 14.67 -20.06 9.10
C ILE A 95 13.62 -21.00 9.73
N ASP A 96 12.45 -21.11 9.09
CA ASP A 96 11.34 -21.95 9.55
C ASP A 96 10.86 -22.95 8.48
N PRO A 97 11.26 -24.24 8.59
CA PRO A 97 10.81 -25.27 7.66
C PRO A 97 9.32 -25.62 7.80
N ASN A 98 8.67 -25.28 8.93
CA ASN A 98 7.24 -25.55 9.16
C ASN A 98 6.32 -24.39 8.70
N GLY A 99 6.90 -23.37 8.06
CA GLY A 99 6.18 -22.25 7.46
C GLY A 99 6.15 -21.00 8.34
N ILE A 100 6.73 -19.92 7.83
CA ILE A 100 6.76 -18.60 8.49
C ILE A 100 5.38 -17.90 8.51
N ILE A 101 4.48 -18.26 7.59
CA ILE A 101 3.22 -17.53 7.34
C ILE A 101 2.28 -17.51 8.55
N PRO A 102 2.00 -18.62 9.27
CA PRO A 102 1.16 -18.59 10.47
C PRO A 102 1.73 -17.67 11.58
N LYS A 103 3.07 -17.57 11.69
CA LYS A 103 3.72 -16.68 12.66
C LYS A 103 3.55 -15.22 12.28
N ILE A 104 3.76 -14.89 11.00
CA ILE A 104 3.53 -13.53 10.47
C ILE A 104 2.05 -13.16 10.66
N HIS A 105 1.14 -14.09 10.35
CA HIS A 105 -0.29 -13.89 10.54
C HIS A 105 -0.65 -13.57 11.98
N HIS A 106 -0.17 -14.37 12.94
CA HIS A 106 -0.39 -14.12 14.36
C HIS A 106 0.17 -12.76 14.81
N LEU A 107 1.39 -12.42 14.37
CA LEU A 107 2.04 -11.14 14.68
C LEU A 107 1.21 -9.95 14.20
N VAL A 108 0.75 -9.99 12.95
CA VAL A 108 0.00 -8.88 12.34
C VAL A 108 -1.38 -8.75 12.97
N ARG A 109 -2.11 -9.85 13.18
CA ARG A 109 -3.39 -9.81 13.91
C ARG A 109 -3.21 -9.28 15.32
N SER A 110 -2.15 -9.71 16.03
CA SER A 110 -1.85 -9.21 17.37
C SER A 110 -1.53 -7.71 17.38
N ARG A 111 -0.79 -7.21 16.37
CA ARG A 111 -0.49 -5.79 16.22
C ARG A 111 -1.78 -5.00 16.00
N ASP A 112 -2.63 -5.41 15.08
CA ASP A 112 -3.87 -4.70 14.74
C ASP A 112 -4.84 -4.66 15.92
N ASP A 113 -5.05 -5.80 16.58
CA ASP A 113 -5.93 -5.92 17.74
C ASP A 113 -5.41 -5.11 18.94
N THR A 114 -4.08 -5.08 19.14
CA THR A 114 -3.45 -4.30 20.22
C THR A 114 -3.54 -2.81 19.94
N THR A 115 -3.23 -2.37 18.72
CA THR A 115 -3.40 -0.97 18.30
C THR A 115 -4.85 -0.53 18.51
N ARG A 116 -5.83 -1.34 18.09
CA ARG A 116 -7.25 -1.07 18.27
C ARG A 116 -7.63 -0.87 19.74
N LYS A 117 -7.20 -1.78 20.60
CA LYS A 117 -7.44 -1.72 22.06
C LYS A 117 -6.82 -0.45 22.66
N GLN A 118 -5.58 -0.13 22.28
CA GLN A 118 -4.90 1.05 22.80
C GLN A 118 -5.54 2.35 22.29
N VAL A 119 -6.04 2.40 21.06
CA VAL A 119 -6.86 3.51 20.54
C VAL A 119 -8.14 3.66 21.35
N LYS A 120 -8.93 2.59 21.51
CA LYS A 120 -10.18 2.61 22.30
C LYS A 120 -9.96 3.09 23.73
N SER A 121 -8.87 2.66 24.37
CA SER A 121 -8.54 3.08 25.75
C SER A 121 -8.20 4.57 25.92
N MET A 122 -8.14 5.36 24.84
CA MET A 122 -8.03 6.83 24.92
C MET A 122 -9.39 7.52 25.13
N PHE A 123 -10.50 6.79 24.99
CA PHE A 123 -11.84 7.33 25.00
C PHE A 123 -12.71 6.59 26.02
N SER A 124 -13.71 7.28 26.56
CA SER A 124 -14.75 6.63 27.38
C SER A 124 -15.71 5.83 26.51
N GLU A 125 -16.15 6.44 25.40
CA GLU A 125 -16.94 5.80 24.35
C GLU A 125 -16.46 6.30 22.98
N ILE A 126 -16.36 5.39 22.01
CA ILE A 126 -16.00 5.73 20.63
C ILE A 126 -16.63 4.70 19.69
N ASN A 127 -17.20 5.16 18.57
CA ASN A 127 -17.81 4.28 17.59
C ASN A 127 -16.75 3.57 16.72
N THR A 128 -17.13 2.47 16.06
CA THR A 128 -16.21 1.65 15.25
C THR A 128 -15.61 2.44 14.08
N LEU A 129 -16.39 3.27 13.40
CA LEU A 129 -15.91 4.10 12.29
C LEU A 129 -14.75 5.00 12.72
N GLU A 130 -14.90 5.71 13.83
CA GLU A 130 -13.88 6.61 14.35
C GLU A 130 -12.64 5.88 14.85
N VAL A 131 -12.83 4.69 15.46
CA VAL A 131 -11.69 3.82 15.81
C VAL A 131 -10.89 3.44 14.56
N THR A 132 -11.55 2.94 13.51
CA THR A 132 -10.87 2.53 12.27
C THR A 132 -10.18 3.70 11.57
N LYS A 133 -10.79 4.89 11.55
CA LYS A 133 -10.16 6.11 11.02
C LYS A 133 -8.91 6.49 11.79
N VAL A 134 -8.96 6.52 13.13
CA VAL A 134 -7.78 6.83 13.95
C VAL A 134 -6.67 5.80 13.75
N GLN A 135 -7.00 4.52 13.62
CA GLN A 135 -6.02 3.47 13.33
C GLN A 135 -5.30 3.69 12.00
N ASN A 136 -6.03 3.95 10.91
CA ASN A 136 -5.41 4.19 9.60
C ASN A 136 -4.59 5.48 9.60
N LEU A 137 -5.07 6.55 10.25
CA LEU A 137 -4.29 7.78 10.40
C LEU A 137 -2.99 7.55 11.19
N LEU A 138 -3.02 6.71 12.24
CA LEU A 138 -1.82 6.28 12.98
C LEU A 138 -0.83 5.53 12.08
N GLU A 139 -1.33 4.66 11.20
CA GLU A 139 -0.50 3.94 10.23
C GLU A 139 0.15 4.88 9.21
N ILE A 140 -0.59 5.87 8.70
CA ILE A 140 -0.06 6.89 7.80
C ILE A 140 1.10 7.66 8.47
N VAL A 141 0.88 8.18 9.69
CA VAL A 141 1.90 8.96 10.40
C VAL A 141 3.13 8.11 10.74
N THR A 142 2.92 6.88 11.20
CA THR A 142 4.00 5.93 11.49
C THR A 142 4.81 5.59 10.22
N THR A 143 4.14 5.45 9.08
CA THR A 143 4.80 5.19 7.80
C THR A 143 5.63 6.39 7.34
N LEU A 144 5.09 7.61 7.42
CA LEU A 144 5.85 8.84 7.14
C LEU A 144 7.08 9.00 8.05
N GLN A 145 6.92 8.68 9.35
CA GLN A 145 8.02 8.67 10.31
C GLN A 145 9.09 7.63 9.93
N LEU A 146 8.69 6.43 9.50
CA LEU A 146 9.62 5.39 9.04
C LEU A 146 10.38 5.85 7.79
N LEU A 147 9.69 6.39 6.78
CA LEU A 147 10.32 6.91 5.56
C LEU A 147 11.36 7.99 5.89
N HIS A 148 11.02 8.96 6.73
CA HIS A 148 11.96 9.99 7.16
C HIS A 148 13.17 9.39 7.91
N LYS A 149 12.95 8.47 8.86
CA LYS A 149 14.02 7.82 9.63
C LYS A 149 14.99 7.06 8.71
N VAL A 150 14.49 6.28 7.76
CA VAL A 150 15.29 5.48 6.83
C VAL A 150 16.10 6.39 5.90
N VAL A 151 15.46 7.39 5.25
CA VAL A 151 16.15 8.34 4.37
C VAL A 151 17.24 9.09 5.12
N ARG A 152 16.94 9.60 6.33
CA ARG A 152 17.91 10.30 7.17
C ARG A 152 19.07 9.40 7.58
N HIS A 153 18.81 8.14 7.94
CA HIS A 153 19.86 7.18 8.32
C HIS A 153 20.83 6.91 7.16
N LEU A 154 20.30 6.61 5.96
CA LEU A 154 21.10 6.34 4.77
C LEU A 154 21.91 7.58 4.36
N PHE A 155 21.28 8.76 4.37
CA PHE A 155 21.94 10.04 4.08
C PHE A 155 23.11 10.33 5.02
N LEU A 156 22.89 10.21 6.34
CA LEU A 156 23.94 10.44 7.34
C LEU A 156 25.08 9.42 7.24
N THR A 157 24.76 8.17 6.90
CA THR A 157 25.76 7.12 6.69
C THR A 157 26.67 7.44 5.52
N ALA A 158 26.11 7.81 4.35
CA ALA A 158 26.89 8.20 3.19
C ALA A 158 27.77 9.43 3.47
N LYS A 159 27.22 10.43 4.16
CA LYS A 159 27.95 11.64 4.56
C LYS A 159 29.09 11.34 5.55
N LYS A 160 28.85 10.48 6.54
CA LYS A 160 29.86 10.09 7.54
C LYS A 160 31.04 9.36 6.91
N GLN A 161 30.77 8.46 5.97
CA GLN A 161 31.80 7.70 5.26
C GLN A 161 32.50 8.52 4.15
N ASN A 162 31.99 9.73 3.85
CA ASN A 162 32.46 10.59 2.77
C ASN A 162 32.60 9.82 1.42
N ASN A 163 31.63 8.93 1.16
CA ASN A 163 31.66 7.95 0.08
C ASN A 163 30.45 8.17 -0.84
N TYR A 164 30.70 8.68 -2.05
CA TYR A 164 29.66 8.98 -3.03
C TYR A 164 28.86 7.75 -3.49
N PRO A 165 29.49 6.61 -3.82
CA PRO A 165 28.76 5.38 -4.10
C PRO A 165 27.66 5.00 -3.08
N LEU A 166 27.84 5.31 -1.79
CA LEU A 166 26.83 5.01 -0.77
C LEU A 166 25.58 5.91 -0.84
N ILE A 167 25.65 7.08 -1.49
CA ILE A 167 24.50 7.99 -1.61
C ILE A 167 23.65 7.70 -2.86
N LEU A 168 24.22 7.04 -3.87
CA LEU A 168 23.58 6.80 -5.16
C LEU A 168 22.27 5.98 -5.05
N PRO A 169 22.20 4.85 -4.31
CA PRO A 169 20.95 4.11 -4.18
C PRO A 169 19.84 4.96 -3.55
N LEU A 170 20.19 5.80 -2.58
CA LEU A 170 19.24 6.74 -1.98
C LEU A 170 18.76 7.76 -3.02
N GLN A 171 19.66 8.36 -3.81
CA GLN A 171 19.28 9.30 -4.88
C GLN A 171 18.31 8.68 -5.89
N MET A 172 18.51 7.41 -6.26
CA MET A 172 17.66 6.70 -7.22
C MET A 172 16.28 6.34 -6.65
N LEU A 173 16.20 5.97 -5.37
CA LEU A 173 14.95 5.57 -4.71
C LEU A 173 14.12 6.75 -4.21
N LEU A 174 14.75 7.90 -3.98
CA LEU A 174 14.12 9.07 -3.36
C LEU A 174 12.86 9.55 -4.08
N PRO A 175 12.78 9.61 -5.43
CA PRO A 175 11.54 9.99 -6.11
C PRO A 175 10.34 9.11 -5.74
N PHE A 176 10.53 7.78 -5.72
CA PHE A 176 9.47 6.84 -5.34
C PHE A 176 9.07 6.95 -3.87
N ILE A 177 10.04 7.26 -2.99
CA ILE A 177 9.77 7.52 -1.57
C ILE A 177 8.96 8.82 -1.42
N MET A 178 9.31 9.86 -2.16
CA MET A 178 8.62 11.14 -2.13
C MET A 178 7.19 11.02 -2.66
N GLU A 179 6.98 10.28 -3.74
CA GLU A 179 5.64 10.01 -4.28
C GLU A 179 4.75 9.31 -3.24
N GLN A 180 5.27 8.25 -2.60
CA GLN A 180 4.57 7.55 -1.51
C GLN A 180 4.28 8.49 -0.34
N ALA A 181 5.24 9.32 0.07
CA ALA A 181 5.07 10.24 1.18
C ALA A 181 4.05 11.35 0.88
N GLU A 182 4.02 11.88 -0.34
CA GLU A 182 3.03 12.86 -0.79
C GLU A 182 1.63 12.24 -0.81
N ALA A 183 1.49 11.02 -1.33
CA ALA A 183 0.24 10.29 -1.33
C ALA A 183 -0.28 10.04 0.10
N LEU A 184 0.60 9.61 1.02
CA LEU A 184 0.27 9.40 2.44
C LEU A 184 -0.18 10.70 3.12
N LYS A 185 0.52 11.81 2.88
CA LYS A 185 0.15 13.11 3.43
C LYS A 185 -1.19 13.60 2.87
N ASP A 186 -1.47 13.38 1.58
CA ASP A 186 -2.74 13.77 0.95
C ASP A 186 -3.90 12.88 1.43
N ALA A 187 -3.65 11.61 1.76
CA ALA A 187 -4.65 10.66 2.26
C ALA A 187 -5.28 11.09 3.60
N ILE A 188 -4.55 11.81 4.45
CA ILE A 188 -5.03 12.27 5.77
C ILE A 188 -6.40 12.96 5.68
N SER A 189 -6.61 13.82 4.69
CA SER A 189 -7.91 14.52 4.51
C SER A 189 -9.04 13.55 4.19
N ALA A 190 -8.81 12.56 3.31
CA ALA A 190 -9.82 11.58 2.92
C ALA A 190 -10.22 10.72 4.12
N PHE A 191 -9.25 10.23 4.89
CA PHE A 191 -9.49 9.46 6.12
C PHE A 191 -10.23 10.27 7.18
N LYS A 192 -9.86 11.52 7.43
CA LYS A 192 -10.57 12.38 8.40
C LYS A 192 -12.04 12.61 8.02
N LYS A 193 -12.31 12.82 6.72
CA LYS A 193 -13.65 13.08 6.18
C LYS A 193 -14.47 11.80 5.98
N GLY A 194 -13.84 10.62 5.99
CA GLY A 194 -14.51 9.35 5.74
C GLY A 194 -14.93 9.18 4.28
N GLN A 195 -14.13 9.70 3.34
CA GLN A 195 -14.43 9.64 1.91
C GLN A 195 -13.86 8.35 1.29
N PRO A 196 -14.50 7.81 0.24
CA PRO A 196 -13.99 6.64 -0.48
C PRO A 196 -12.60 6.89 -1.05
N ILE A 197 -11.75 5.87 -0.96
CA ILE A 197 -10.39 5.87 -1.51
C ILE A 197 -10.28 4.88 -2.68
N GLY A 198 -9.28 5.02 -3.56
CA GLY A 198 -9.15 4.18 -4.76
C GLY A 198 -9.12 2.68 -4.49
N ASP A 199 -8.46 2.26 -3.41
CA ASP A 199 -8.43 0.88 -2.92
C ASP A 199 -9.84 0.30 -2.66
N GLY A 200 -10.85 1.16 -2.47
CA GLY A 200 -12.23 0.77 -2.23
C GLY A 200 -13.03 0.33 -3.46
N ILE A 201 -12.44 0.23 -4.66
CA ILE A 201 -13.16 -0.16 -5.88
C ILE A 201 -13.72 -1.58 -5.84
N GLY A 202 -12.96 -2.56 -5.31
CA GLY A 202 -13.46 -3.93 -5.14
C GLY A 202 -14.69 -4.01 -4.23
N PRO A 203 -14.63 -3.44 -3.02
CA PRO A 203 -15.78 -3.38 -2.12
C PRO A 203 -16.91 -2.49 -2.64
N LEU A 204 -16.64 -1.51 -3.50
CA LEU A 204 -17.68 -0.69 -4.13
C LEU A 204 -18.52 -1.55 -5.08
N VAL A 205 -17.87 -2.29 -5.99
CA VAL A 205 -18.55 -3.18 -6.94
C VAL A 205 -19.39 -4.23 -6.21
N VAL A 206 -18.77 -4.93 -5.24
CA VAL A 206 -19.50 -5.95 -4.47
C VAL A 206 -20.58 -5.32 -3.59
N GLY A 207 -20.33 -4.15 -3.00
CA GLY A 207 -21.33 -3.40 -2.23
C GLY A 207 -22.56 -3.04 -3.05
N GLU A 208 -22.39 -2.61 -4.30
CA GLU A 208 -23.49 -2.36 -5.24
C GLU A 208 -24.29 -3.63 -5.54
N MET A 209 -23.62 -4.77 -5.70
CA MET A 209 -24.28 -6.08 -5.87
C MET A 209 -25.03 -6.53 -4.61
N MET A 210 -24.70 -5.98 -3.44
CA MET A 210 -25.31 -6.33 -2.16
C MET A 210 -26.56 -5.50 -1.82
N LEU A 211 -26.87 -4.39 -2.48
CA LEU A 211 -27.88 -3.41 -2.03
C LEU A 211 -29.21 -4.03 -1.57
N ASP A 212 -29.80 -4.91 -2.37
CA ASP A 212 -31.11 -5.53 -2.09
C ASP A 212 -31.03 -6.91 -1.40
N THR A 213 -29.86 -7.26 -0.87
CA THR A 213 -29.61 -8.57 -0.25
C THR A 213 -29.52 -8.50 1.27
N LYS A 214 -29.81 -9.62 1.95
CA LYS A 214 -29.65 -9.72 3.41
C LYS A 214 -28.18 -9.95 3.76
N LYS A 215 -27.58 -8.98 4.45
CA LYS A 215 -26.19 -9.06 4.91
C LYS A 215 -26.07 -9.89 6.19
N GLN A 216 -24.99 -10.66 6.26
CA GLN A 216 -24.65 -11.54 7.37
C GLN A 216 -23.17 -11.35 7.72
N ASN A 217 -22.82 -11.54 8.98
CA ASN A 217 -21.42 -11.50 9.40
C ASN A 217 -20.71 -12.78 8.94
N ALA A 218 -19.59 -12.61 8.22
CA ALA A 218 -18.71 -13.71 7.86
C ALA A 218 -17.65 -13.91 8.94
N GLU A 219 -16.91 -12.84 9.24
CA GLU A 219 -15.80 -12.79 10.20
C GLU A 219 -15.63 -11.34 10.71
N PHE A 220 -14.59 -11.07 11.49
CA PHE A 220 -14.27 -9.73 12.00
C PHE A 220 -14.25 -8.67 10.88
N GLU A 221 -15.11 -7.65 11.01
CA GLU A 221 -15.28 -6.55 10.05
C GLU A 221 -15.41 -7.04 8.60
N THR A 222 -16.06 -8.19 8.40
CA THR A 222 -16.29 -8.80 7.08
C THR A 222 -17.71 -9.34 6.99
N VAL A 223 -18.41 -8.96 5.94
CA VAL A 223 -19.82 -9.31 5.71
C VAL A 223 -19.97 -10.06 4.39
N TYR A 224 -20.98 -10.92 4.35
CA TYR A 224 -21.40 -11.59 3.13
C TYR A 224 -22.91 -11.48 2.92
N SER A 225 -23.35 -11.70 1.69
CA SER A 225 -24.75 -11.89 1.36
C SER A 225 -24.89 -12.94 0.27
N GLU A 226 -26.13 -13.42 0.10
CA GLU A 226 -26.47 -14.37 -0.95
C GLU A 226 -27.35 -13.68 -1.99
N SER A 227 -27.10 -13.98 -3.26
CA SER A 227 -27.84 -13.51 -4.43
C SER A 227 -27.95 -14.64 -5.46
N GLU A 228 -28.66 -14.39 -6.56
CA GLU A 228 -28.81 -15.32 -7.68
C GLU A 228 -28.56 -14.60 -9.00
N PHE A 229 -27.87 -15.26 -9.92
CA PHE A 229 -27.63 -14.77 -11.27
C PHE A 229 -27.64 -15.93 -12.26
N ASP A 230 -28.50 -15.86 -13.28
CA ASP A 230 -28.60 -16.87 -14.35
C ASP A 230 -28.66 -18.33 -13.82
N GLY A 231 -29.50 -18.56 -12.80
CA GLY A 231 -29.66 -19.86 -12.15
C GLY A 231 -28.45 -20.34 -11.34
N ARG A 232 -27.52 -19.45 -11.00
CA ARG A 232 -26.34 -19.72 -10.16
C ARG A 232 -26.48 -18.99 -8.83
N LYS A 233 -26.06 -19.64 -7.75
CA LYS A 233 -26.03 -19.01 -6.42
C LYS A 233 -24.77 -18.15 -6.31
N LEU A 234 -24.93 -16.87 -5.98
CA LEU A 234 -23.81 -15.98 -5.71
C LEU A 234 -23.64 -15.78 -4.21
N ILE A 235 -22.42 -15.93 -3.73
CA ILE A 235 -22.02 -15.51 -2.39
C ILE A 235 -21.16 -14.26 -2.58
N LEU A 236 -21.67 -13.12 -2.14
CA LEU A 236 -20.99 -11.84 -2.23
C LEU A 236 -20.26 -11.61 -0.91
N LEU A 237 -18.97 -11.29 -0.92
CA LEU A 237 -18.15 -11.12 0.28
C LEU A 237 -17.34 -9.82 0.18
N LYS A 238 -17.35 -8.99 1.24
CA LYS A 238 -16.47 -7.81 1.35
C LYS A 238 -16.23 -7.44 2.81
N ALA A 239 -15.25 -6.57 3.05
CA ALA A 239 -15.10 -5.92 4.35
C ALA A 239 -16.35 -5.09 4.71
N GLU A 240 -16.61 -4.95 6.01
CA GLU A 240 -17.77 -4.22 6.52
C GLU A 240 -17.57 -2.71 6.39
N GLY A 241 -18.41 -2.10 5.54
CA GLY A 241 -18.41 -0.67 5.27
C GLY A 241 -19.48 0.10 6.05
N PRO A 242 -19.36 1.44 6.16
CA PRO A 242 -18.36 2.29 5.51
C PRO A 242 -17.11 2.56 6.38
N TYR A 243 -16.56 1.54 7.05
CA TYR A 243 -15.41 1.66 7.95
C TYR A 243 -14.07 1.72 7.21
N ALA A 244 -13.06 2.35 7.82
CA ALA A 244 -11.69 2.34 7.30
C ALA A 244 -11.01 0.99 7.61
N THR A 245 -11.46 -0.08 6.95
CA THR A 245 -10.99 -1.44 7.22
C THR A 245 -10.92 -2.25 5.95
N VAL A 246 -10.00 -3.21 5.93
CA VAL A 246 -9.90 -4.26 4.90
C VAL A 246 -10.50 -5.58 5.38
N GLY A 247 -11.03 -5.63 6.61
CA GLY A 247 -11.64 -6.81 7.21
C GLY A 247 -10.66 -7.96 7.43
N ARG A 248 -11.19 -9.18 7.33
CA ARG A 248 -10.49 -10.46 7.47
C ARG A 248 -10.91 -11.40 6.31
N PRO A 249 -10.62 -11.02 5.05
CA PRO A 249 -11.08 -11.76 3.88
C PRO A 249 -10.50 -13.17 3.81
N GLY A 250 -9.27 -13.41 4.30
CA GLY A 250 -8.68 -14.75 4.35
C GLY A 250 -9.46 -15.69 5.28
N GLU A 251 -9.73 -15.27 6.52
CA GLU A 251 -10.57 -16.04 7.45
C GLU A 251 -12.01 -16.21 6.95
N ALA A 252 -12.58 -15.15 6.38
CA ALA A 252 -13.95 -15.18 5.89
C ALA A 252 -14.11 -16.15 4.71
N THR A 253 -13.14 -16.16 3.80
CA THR A 253 -13.10 -17.11 2.67
C THR A 253 -12.99 -18.54 3.18
N GLU A 254 -12.09 -18.80 4.13
CA GLU A 254 -11.96 -20.12 4.77
C GLU A 254 -13.30 -20.59 5.36
N SER A 255 -13.92 -19.76 6.19
CA SER A 255 -15.22 -20.04 6.84
C SER A 255 -16.36 -20.29 5.83
N ILE A 256 -16.41 -19.53 4.75
CA ILE A 256 -17.44 -19.65 3.70
C ILE A 256 -17.20 -20.88 2.82
N VAL A 257 -15.96 -21.14 2.41
CA VAL A 257 -15.62 -22.29 1.57
C VAL A 257 -15.91 -23.60 2.30
N GLU A 258 -15.61 -23.69 3.60
CA GLU A 258 -15.90 -24.89 4.38
C GLU A 258 -17.40 -25.16 4.54
N LYS A 259 -18.23 -24.11 4.62
CA LYS A 259 -19.68 -24.21 4.83
C LYS A 259 -20.47 -24.39 3.53
N LEU A 260 -20.16 -23.58 2.52
CA LEU A 260 -20.97 -23.42 1.31
C LEU A 260 -20.34 -24.07 0.08
N LYS A 261 -19.05 -24.40 0.12
CA LYS A 261 -18.31 -25.12 -0.94
C LYS A 261 -18.58 -24.57 -2.34
N PRO A 262 -18.20 -23.31 -2.61
CA PRO A 262 -18.38 -22.72 -3.93
C PRO A 262 -17.56 -23.47 -4.98
N ASP A 263 -18.03 -23.46 -6.22
CA ASP A 263 -17.40 -24.08 -7.38
C ASP A 263 -16.32 -23.18 -8.01
N ALA A 264 -16.38 -21.86 -7.76
CA ALA A 264 -15.40 -20.89 -8.24
C ALA A 264 -15.30 -19.68 -7.30
N ILE A 265 -14.12 -19.04 -7.28
CA ILE A 265 -13.87 -17.78 -6.58
C ILE A 265 -13.52 -16.70 -7.60
N ILE A 266 -14.16 -15.54 -7.52
CA ILE A 266 -13.83 -14.35 -8.32
C ILE A 266 -13.46 -13.23 -7.36
N MET A 267 -12.24 -12.73 -7.45
CA MET A 267 -11.72 -11.65 -6.61
C MET A 267 -11.65 -10.35 -7.40
N ILE A 268 -12.07 -9.26 -6.79
CA ILE A 268 -12.03 -7.91 -7.36
C ILE A 268 -11.16 -7.07 -6.44
N ASP A 269 -10.03 -6.58 -6.95
CA ASP A 269 -9.05 -5.83 -6.18
C ASP A 269 -8.56 -4.59 -6.96
N ALA A 270 -7.95 -3.67 -6.23
CA ALA A 270 -7.27 -2.53 -6.81
C ALA A 270 -5.77 -2.83 -6.92
N ALA A 271 -5.19 -2.73 -8.12
CA ALA A 271 -3.79 -3.08 -8.33
C ALA A 271 -2.96 -1.88 -8.76
N LEU A 272 -1.69 -1.83 -8.33
CA LEU A 272 -0.77 -0.79 -8.79
C LEU A 272 -0.57 -0.91 -10.31
N LYS A 273 -0.68 0.22 -10.99
CA LYS A 273 -0.42 0.34 -12.41
C LYS A 273 1.07 0.34 -12.69
N LEU A 274 1.45 -0.20 -13.84
CA LEU A 274 2.81 -0.06 -14.36
C LEU A 274 2.97 1.31 -15.02
N GLU A 275 4.21 1.79 -15.09
CA GLU A 275 4.53 2.99 -15.87
C GLU A 275 4.17 2.74 -17.35
N GLY A 276 3.26 3.57 -17.88
CA GLY A 276 2.68 3.42 -19.21
C GLY A 276 1.29 2.78 -19.25
N GLU A 277 0.76 2.30 -18.13
CA GLU A 277 -0.65 1.90 -18.01
C GLU A 277 -1.54 3.10 -17.60
N ASP A 278 -2.73 3.14 -18.17
CA ASP A 278 -3.75 4.14 -17.81
C ASP A 278 -4.41 3.80 -16.48
N SER A 279 -4.69 4.83 -15.68
CA SER A 279 -5.49 4.70 -14.47
C SER A 279 -6.93 4.29 -14.82
N GLY A 280 -7.50 3.36 -14.06
CA GLY A 280 -8.82 2.79 -14.33
C GLY A 280 -8.83 1.71 -15.41
N SER A 281 -7.68 1.35 -15.99
CA SER A 281 -7.63 0.17 -16.86
C SER A 281 -7.97 -1.09 -16.09
N VAL A 282 -8.83 -1.94 -16.66
CA VAL A 282 -9.31 -3.18 -16.04
C VAL A 282 -8.59 -4.35 -16.69
N ALA A 283 -8.08 -5.27 -15.88
CA ALA A 283 -7.44 -6.50 -16.34
C ALA A 283 -8.01 -7.72 -15.62
N GLN A 284 -8.12 -8.83 -16.33
CA GLN A 284 -8.57 -10.12 -15.81
C GLN A 284 -7.38 -11.07 -15.68
N GLY A 285 -7.46 -12.01 -14.73
CA GLY A 285 -6.40 -12.97 -14.49
C GLY A 285 -6.82 -14.12 -13.59
N PHE A 286 -5.83 -14.87 -13.11
CA PHE A 286 -6.00 -16.04 -12.26
C PHE A 286 -5.21 -15.88 -10.96
N GLY A 287 -5.73 -16.45 -9.88
CA GLY A 287 -5.11 -16.42 -8.55
C GLY A 287 -5.70 -15.39 -7.60
N ALA A 288 -5.26 -15.44 -6.34
CA ALA A 288 -5.79 -14.59 -5.28
C ALA A 288 -5.25 -13.15 -5.39
N ALA A 289 -6.08 -12.25 -5.92
CA ALA A 289 -5.80 -10.82 -5.97
C ALA A 289 -6.09 -10.16 -4.61
N ILE A 290 -5.05 -10.03 -3.79
CA ILE A 290 -5.10 -9.31 -2.52
C ILE A 290 -3.72 -8.75 -2.17
N GLY A 291 -3.71 -7.48 -1.75
CA GLY A 291 -2.53 -6.79 -1.26
C GLY A 291 -2.07 -7.22 0.14
N GLY A 292 -1.10 -6.48 0.67
CA GLY A 292 -0.56 -6.66 2.03
C GLY A 292 0.60 -7.65 2.13
N ILE A 293 0.83 -8.15 3.34
CA ILE A 293 2.00 -8.99 3.69
C ILE A 293 1.93 -10.43 3.16
N GLY A 294 0.82 -10.80 2.51
CA GLY A 294 0.62 -12.12 1.90
C GLY A 294 0.01 -13.20 2.80
N THR A 295 -0.37 -12.89 4.05
CA THR A 295 -0.99 -13.87 4.96
C THR A 295 -2.41 -14.25 4.55
N ASP A 296 -3.22 -13.27 4.13
CA ASP A 296 -4.58 -13.53 3.64
C ASP A 296 -4.53 -14.24 2.28
N ARG A 297 -3.62 -13.83 1.38
CA ARG A 297 -3.37 -14.50 0.10
C ARG A 297 -3.08 -15.98 0.29
N PHE A 298 -2.14 -16.31 1.17
CA PHE A 298 -1.77 -17.70 1.47
C PHE A 298 -2.96 -18.52 1.99
N LYS A 299 -3.80 -17.95 2.87
CA LYS A 299 -4.98 -18.64 3.38
C LYS A 299 -5.99 -18.96 2.27
N ILE A 300 -6.26 -17.98 1.40
CA ILE A 300 -7.18 -18.14 0.27
C ILE A 300 -6.65 -19.18 -0.72
N GLU A 301 -5.36 -19.13 -1.05
CA GLU A 301 -4.72 -20.13 -1.93
C GLU A 301 -4.75 -21.53 -1.31
N ALA A 302 -4.43 -21.65 -0.02
CA ALA A 302 -4.41 -22.95 0.68
C ALA A 302 -5.80 -23.59 0.75
N ILE A 303 -6.86 -22.80 1.03
CA ILE A 303 -8.22 -23.32 1.07
C ILE A 303 -8.72 -23.67 -0.34
N ALA A 304 -8.42 -22.86 -1.34
CA ALA A 304 -8.79 -23.14 -2.73
C ALA A 304 -8.14 -24.43 -3.23
N VAL A 305 -6.85 -24.66 -2.96
CA VAL A 305 -6.15 -25.90 -3.30
C VAL A 305 -6.74 -27.10 -2.56
N LYS A 306 -7.07 -26.96 -1.27
CA LYS A 306 -7.67 -28.04 -0.47
C LYS A 306 -9.01 -28.54 -1.05
N TYR A 307 -9.78 -27.66 -1.68
CA TYR A 307 -11.11 -27.97 -2.23
C TYR A 307 -11.15 -28.00 -3.77
N ASP A 308 -10.01 -27.87 -4.44
CA ASP A 308 -9.89 -27.83 -5.91
C ASP A 308 -10.76 -26.74 -6.56
N ILE A 309 -10.74 -25.53 -5.99
CA ILE A 309 -11.55 -24.39 -6.43
C ILE A 309 -10.68 -23.43 -7.28
N PRO A 310 -11.05 -23.13 -8.53
CA PRO A 310 -10.36 -22.14 -9.34
C PRO A 310 -10.59 -20.72 -8.78
N ILE A 311 -9.53 -19.91 -8.78
CA ILE A 311 -9.58 -18.50 -8.40
C ILE A 311 -9.33 -17.64 -9.63
N PHE A 312 -10.27 -16.75 -9.92
CA PHE A 312 -10.17 -15.72 -10.94
C PHE A 312 -10.02 -14.35 -10.28
N ALA A 313 -9.42 -13.42 -11.00
CA ALA A 313 -9.19 -12.07 -10.53
C ALA A 313 -9.60 -11.03 -11.58
N ILE A 314 -10.17 -9.93 -11.11
CA ILE A 314 -10.35 -8.70 -11.87
C ILE A 314 -9.65 -7.61 -11.07
N VAL A 315 -8.72 -6.91 -11.71
CA VAL A 315 -7.98 -5.81 -11.09
C VAL A 315 -8.22 -4.50 -11.81
N VAL A 316 -8.38 -3.43 -11.04
CA VAL A 316 -8.45 -2.05 -11.55
C VAL A 316 -7.12 -1.37 -11.28
N ARG A 317 -6.45 -0.90 -12.33
CA ARG A 317 -5.12 -0.30 -12.26
C ARG A 317 -5.18 1.12 -11.71
N GLN A 318 -4.35 1.41 -10.72
CA GLN A 318 -4.26 2.72 -10.08
C GLN A 318 -2.82 3.06 -9.69
N SER A 319 -2.48 4.35 -9.66
CA SER A 319 -1.22 4.81 -9.06
C SER A 319 -1.23 4.64 -7.54
N VAL A 320 -0.06 4.72 -6.91
CA VAL A 320 0.06 4.75 -5.44
C VAL A 320 -0.78 5.88 -4.85
N LYS A 321 -0.81 7.05 -5.52
CA LYS A 321 -1.59 8.19 -5.08
C LYS A 321 -3.10 7.92 -5.13
N GLU A 322 -3.60 7.40 -6.24
CA GLU A 322 -5.03 7.09 -6.41
C GLU A 322 -5.49 6.01 -5.42
N ALA A 323 -4.64 5.03 -5.13
CA ALA A 323 -4.97 3.93 -4.22
C ALA A 323 -5.36 4.39 -2.80
N ILE A 324 -4.62 5.34 -2.23
CA ILE A 324 -4.76 5.71 -0.82
C ILE A 324 -5.43 7.07 -0.60
N THR A 325 -5.63 7.86 -1.65
CA THR A 325 -6.33 9.16 -1.58
C THR A 325 -7.77 9.05 -2.07
N LEU A 326 -8.50 10.16 -2.07
CA LEU A 326 -9.89 10.23 -2.55
C LEU A 326 -10.03 9.54 -3.91
N MET A 327 -10.97 8.58 -3.99
CA MET A 327 -11.25 7.84 -5.22
C MET A 327 -11.53 8.82 -6.36
N THR A 328 -10.75 8.70 -7.44
CA THR A 328 -10.91 9.54 -8.62
C THR A 328 -12.08 9.06 -9.46
N LYS A 329 -12.58 9.96 -10.32
CA LYS A 329 -13.71 9.65 -11.19
C LYS A 329 -13.38 8.52 -12.16
N GLU A 330 -12.13 8.51 -12.64
CA GLU A 330 -11.60 7.50 -13.56
C GLU A 330 -11.67 6.09 -12.96
N ILE A 331 -11.50 5.95 -11.63
CA ILE A 331 -11.63 4.68 -10.92
C ILE A 331 -13.11 4.38 -10.62
N SER A 332 -13.88 5.35 -10.12
CA SER A 332 -15.29 5.11 -9.77
C SER A 332 -16.16 4.75 -10.97
N ASP A 333 -15.91 5.37 -12.13
CA ASP A 333 -16.68 5.12 -13.36
C ASP A 333 -16.48 3.68 -13.89
N GLN A 334 -15.45 2.96 -13.42
CA GLN A 334 -15.23 1.56 -13.78
C GLN A 334 -16.10 0.58 -13.01
N ALA A 335 -16.81 0.99 -11.95
CA ALA A 335 -17.59 0.07 -11.13
C ALA A 335 -18.59 -0.77 -11.95
N GLU A 336 -19.35 -0.12 -12.84
CA GLU A 336 -20.32 -0.81 -13.71
C GLU A 336 -19.65 -1.68 -14.78
N ASN A 337 -18.50 -1.27 -15.31
CA ASN A 337 -17.70 -2.07 -16.23
C ASN A 337 -17.19 -3.35 -15.54
N VAL A 338 -16.61 -3.21 -14.35
CA VAL A 338 -16.11 -4.33 -13.55
C VAL A 338 -17.25 -5.28 -13.17
N LYS A 339 -18.40 -4.76 -12.74
CA LYS A 339 -19.59 -5.56 -12.46
C LYS A 339 -20.07 -6.36 -13.68
N SER A 340 -20.05 -5.75 -14.86
CA SER A 340 -20.39 -6.44 -16.12
C SER A 340 -19.40 -7.58 -16.41
N GLN A 341 -18.10 -7.34 -16.20
CA GLN A 341 -17.06 -8.36 -16.36
C GLN A 341 -17.15 -9.48 -15.30
N VAL A 342 -17.59 -9.18 -14.08
CA VAL A 342 -17.88 -10.20 -13.06
C VAL A 342 -18.97 -11.14 -13.56
N TYR A 343 -20.05 -10.61 -14.12
CA TYR A 343 -21.12 -11.44 -14.67
C TYR A 343 -20.66 -12.28 -15.86
N GLU A 344 -19.87 -11.71 -16.77
CA GLU A 344 -19.25 -12.45 -17.88
C GLU A 344 -18.36 -13.59 -17.36
N MET A 345 -17.49 -13.31 -16.39
CA MET A 345 -16.60 -14.29 -15.77
C MET A 345 -17.37 -15.40 -15.03
N ILE A 346 -18.50 -15.08 -14.39
CA ILE A 346 -19.41 -16.07 -13.80
C ILE A 346 -19.97 -16.98 -14.90
N THR A 347 -20.49 -16.42 -15.98
CA THR A 347 -21.10 -17.17 -17.07
C THR A 347 -20.10 -18.09 -17.77
N ASP A 348 -18.88 -17.61 -18.03
CA ASP A 348 -17.85 -18.35 -18.76
C ASP A 348 -17.22 -19.49 -17.95
N ASN A 349 -17.19 -19.36 -16.61
CA ASN A 349 -16.44 -20.27 -15.74
C ASN A 349 -17.33 -21.07 -14.77
N SER A 350 -18.66 -21.03 -14.92
CA SER A 350 -19.57 -21.83 -14.11
C SER A 350 -20.83 -22.25 -14.86
N ASN A 351 -21.45 -23.33 -14.42
CA ASN A 351 -22.68 -23.90 -14.95
C ASN A 351 -23.89 -23.49 -14.09
N PRO A 352 -25.12 -23.52 -14.65
CA PRO A 352 -26.33 -23.37 -13.85
C PRO A 352 -26.37 -24.36 -12.68
N ASN A 353 -26.93 -23.92 -11.54
CA ASN A 353 -26.93 -24.59 -10.23
C ASN A 353 -25.59 -24.65 -9.48
N GLN A 354 -24.50 -24.09 -10.03
CA GLN A 354 -23.25 -23.92 -9.30
C GLN A 354 -23.28 -22.68 -8.40
N THR A 355 -22.38 -22.66 -7.42
CA THR A 355 -22.22 -21.57 -6.47
C THR A 355 -20.91 -20.83 -6.73
N VAL A 356 -20.96 -19.51 -6.89
CA VAL A 356 -19.76 -18.68 -7.10
C VAL A 356 -19.56 -17.72 -5.93
N LEU A 357 -18.35 -17.68 -5.39
CA LEU A 357 -17.95 -16.74 -4.36
C LEU A 357 -17.29 -15.51 -5.01
N VAL A 358 -17.93 -14.35 -4.92
CA VAL A 358 -17.41 -13.07 -5.42
C VAL A 358 -16.90 -12.24 -4.25
N ILE A 359 -15.62 -11.86 -4.27
CA ILE A 359 -14.94 -11.19 -3.16
C ILE A 359 -14.49 -9.80 -3.60
N GLY A 360 -14.98 -8.76 -2.93
CA GLY A 360 -14.52 -7.38 -3.08
C GLY A 360 -13.43 -7.08 -2.07
N VAL A 361 -12.19 -6.94 -2.54
CA VAL A 361 -10.99 -6.72 -1.72
C VAL A 361 -10.60 -5.27 -1.74
N GLY A 362 -10.31 -4.72 -0.56
CA GLY A 362 -9.86 -3.34 -0.39
C GLY A 362 -10.50 -2.64 0.81
N ASN A 363 -10.10 -1.40 1.03
CA ASN A 363 -10.58 -0.58 2.14
C ASN A 363 -12.00 -0.07 1.90
N THR A 364 -12.87 -0.17 2.91
CA THR A 364 -14.29 0.20 2.79
C THR A 364 -14.65 1.59 3.29
N LEU A 365 -13.66 2.46 3.50
CA LEU A 365 -13.90 3.81 3.97
C LEU A 365 -14.90 4.51 3.05
N GLY A 366 -16.01 5.02 3.59
CA GLY A 366 -17.01 5.72 2.78
C GLY A 366 -17.78 4.87 1.76
N VAL A 367 -17.57 3.55 1.73
CA VAL A 367 -18.25 2.60 0.84
C VAL A 367 -19.13 1.66 1.66
N ALA A 368 -20.45 1.80 1.58
CA ALA A 368 -21.42 0.97 2.29
C ALA A 368 -21.80 -0.32 1.53
N GLN A 369 -22.75 -1.09 2.07
CA GLN A 369 -23.30 -2.32 1.47
C GLN A 369 -24.81 -2.47 1.67
#